data_AF-A0AAE8M1F2-F1
#
_entry.id   AF-A0AAE8M1F2-F1
#
_cell.length_a   1.000
_cell.length_b   1.000
_cell.length_c   1.000
_cell.angle_alpha   90.00
_cell.angle_beta   90.00
_cell.angle_gamma   90.00
#
_symmetry.space_group_name_H-M   'P 1'
#
loop_
_entity.id
_entity.type
_entity.pdbx_description
1 polymer ?
#
loop_
_entity_poly.entity_id
_entity_poly.type
_entity_poly.pdbx_seq_one_letter_code
_entity_poly.pdbx_strand_id
1 'polypeptide(L)' 'MALSSYLRPVRDCLRTYQAMYRKRPLLKKVKSLSRRLVSAYEHGEISWMDYNNWMEELWTAADDGELHLIDKLERRLS' A
#
# COMPACT_ATOMS: atom_id res chain seq x y z
N MET A 1 -15.22 13.00 -26.84
CA MET A 1 -15.42 12.27 -25.56
C MET A 1 -14.29 11.26 -25.38
N ALA A 2 -13.20 11.66 -24.72
CA ALA A 2 -11.95 10.88 -24.66
C ALA A 2 -11.41 10.71 -23.23
N LEU A 3 -12.29 10.65 -22.22
CA LEU A 3 -11.90 10.31 -20.84
C LEU A 3 -12.03 8.81 -20.51
N SER A 4 -12.78 8.04 -21.29
CA SER A 4 -13.02 6.61 -21.00
C SER A 4 -11.87 5.68 -21.39
N SER A 5 -10.98 6.09 -22.29
CA SER A 5 -9.92 5.22 -22.85
C SER A 5 -8.75 5.03 -21.89
N TYR A 6 -8.43 6.05 -21.09
CA TYR A 6 -7.34 6.03 -20.10
C TYR A 6 -7.69 5.26 -18.82
N LEU A 7 -8.99 5.14 -18.51
CA LEU A 7 -9.46 4.46 -17.30
C LEU A 7 -9.56 2.93 -17.47
N ARG A 8 -9.60 2.43 -18.71
CA ARG A 8 -9.70 0.99 -18.99
C ARG A 8 -8.47 0.21 -18.49
N PRO A 9 -7.23 0.60 -18.84
CA PRO A 9 -6.02 -0.07 -18.37
C PRO A 9 -5.90 -0.03 -16.84
N VAL A 10 -6.26 1.09 -16.22
CA VAL A 10 -6.23 1.25 -14.75
C VAL A 10 -7.25 0.34 -14.08
N ARG A 11 -8.44 0.21 -14.66
CA ARG A 11 -9.52 -0.63 -14.12
C ARG A 11 -9.23 -2.12 -14.30
N ASP A 12 -8.58 -2.50 -15.39
CA ASP A 12 -8.10 -3.86 -15.61
C ASP A 12 -6.90 -4.18 -14.73
N CYS A 13 -5.99 -3.22 -14.49
CA CYS A 13 -4.92 -3.35 -13.51
C CYS A 13 -5.48 -3.55 -12.09
N LEU A 14 -6.46 -2.73 -11.68
CA LEU A 14 -7.16 -2.88 -10.41
C LEU A 14 -7.93 -4.20 -10.28
N ARG A 15 -8.50 -4.73 -11.37
CA ARG A 15 -9.19 -6.03 -11.38
C ARG A 15 -8.23 -7.20 -11.27
N THR A 16 -7.09 -7.14 -11.97
CA THR A 16 -6.02 -8.15 -11.86
C THR A 16 -5.40 -8.12 -10.47
N TYR A 17 -5.18 -6.93 -9.91
CA TYR A 17 -4.83 -6.75 -8.50
C TYR A 17 -5.89 -7.38 -7.57
N GLN A 18 -7.18 -7.09 -7.75
CA GLN A 18 -8.28 -7.68 -6.98
C GLN A 18 -8.33 -9.22 -7.04
N ALA A 19 -7.91 -9.82 -8.14
CA ALA A 19 -7.86 -11.27 -8.29
C ALA A 19 -6.66 -11.91 -7.57
N MET A 20 -5.50 -11.23 -7.53
CA MET A 20 -4.34 -11.60 -6.70
C MET A 20 -4.60 -11.41 -5.19
N TYR A 21 -5.46 -10.46 -4.81
CA TYR A 21 -5.86 -10.12 -3.42
C TYR A 21 -6.71 -11.17 -2.66
N ARG A 22 -6.72 -12.44 -3.09
CA ARG A 22 -7.45 -13.53 -2.40
C ARG A 22 -6.79 -14.01 -1.09
N LYS A 23 -5.66 -13.45 -0.66
CA LYS A 23 -5.12 -13.60 0.71
C LYS A 23 -5.68 -12.50 1.63
N ARG A 24 -6.91 -12.73 2.13
CA ARG A 24 -7.68 -11.81 3.01
C ARG A 24 -6.93 -11.15 4.19
N PRO A 25 -5.90 -11.75 4.82
CA PRO A 25 -5.16 -11.10 5.92
C PRO A 25 -4.19 -10.01 5.45
N LEU A 26 -3.47 -10.25 4.35
CA LEU A 26 -2.41 -9.37 3.84
C LEU A 26 -2.99 -7.99 3.47
N LEU A 27 -4.10 -7.98 2.72
CA LEU A 27 -4.77 -6.75 2.29
C LEU A 27 -5.23 -5.90 3.49
N LYS A 28 -5.80 -6.54 4.52
CA LYS A 28 -6.23 -5.82 5.73
C LYS A 28 -5.04 -5.17 6.42
N LYS A 29 -3.92 -5.86 6.47
CA LYS A 29 -2.68 -5.38 7.10
C LYS A 29 -2.06 -4.23 6.33
N VAL A 30 -1.91 -4.36 5.00
CA VAL A 30 -1.44 -3.28 4.12
C VAL A 30 -2.32 -2.04 4.25
N LYS A 31 -3.65 -2.19 4.15
CA LYS A 31 -4.58 -1.06 4.30
C LYS A 31 -4.48 -0.39 5.67
N SER A 32 -4.30 -1.17 6.73
CA SER A 32 -4.11 -0.64 8.09
C SER A 32 -2.82 0.17 8.19
N LEU A 33 -1.72 -0.35 7.65
CA LEU A 33 -0.41 0.29 7.69
C LEU A 33 -0.36 1.55 6.83
N SER A 34 -0.96 1.55 5.65
CA SER A 34 -1.05 2.76 4.83
C SER A 34 -1.77 3.89 5.56
N ARG A 35 -2.84 3.58 6.31
CA ARG A 35 -3.52 4.60 7.14
C ARG A 35 -2.65 5.13 8.26
N ARG A 36 -1.92 4.24 8.95
CA ARG A 36 -0.99 4.65 10.01
C ARG A 36 0.15 5.52 9.48
N LEU A 37 0.68 5.20 8.29
CA LEU A 37 1.69 6.02 7.60
C LEU A 37 1.17 7.42 7.28
N VAL A 38 -0.05 7.51 6.74
CA VAL A 38 -0.70 8.81 6.46
C VAL A 38 -0.87 9.59 7.75
N SER A 39 -1.40 8.97 8.81
CA SER A 39 -1.56 9.65 10.10
C SER A 39 -0.21 10.10 10.68
N ALA A 40 0.81 9.24 10.72
CA ALA A 40 2.13 9.61 11.23
C ALA A 40 2.74 10.80 10.45
N TYR A 41 2.53 10.84 9.14
CA TYR A 41 2.95 11.98 8.32
C TYR A 41 2.14 13.26 8.62
N GLU A 42 0.81 13.15 8.68
CA GLU A 42 -0.08 14.29 8.98
C GLU A 42 0.16 14.88 10.38
N HIS A 43 0.52 14.03 11.34
CA HIS A 43 0.87 14.42 12.71
C HIS A 43 2.33 14.89 12.86
N GLY A 44 3.14 14.84 11.80
CA GLY A 44 4.54 15.27 11.82
C GLY A 44 5.48 14.34 12.59
N GLU A 45 5.07 13.09 12.84
CA GLU A 45 5.88 12.06 13.50
C GLU A 45 6.97 11.52 12.58
N ILE A 46 6.74 11.58 11.26
CA ILE A 46 7.68 11.15 10.22
C ILE A 46 7.81 12.22 9.13
N SER A 47 8.97 12.28 8.49
CA SER A 47 9.17 13.22 7.37
C SER A 47 8.44 12.75 6.11
N TRP A 48 8.24 13.66 5.14
CA TRP A 48 7.72 13.30 3.82
C TRP A 48 8.59 12.23 3.12
N MET A 49 9.90 12.27 3.34
CA MET A 49 10.85 11.31 2.77
C MET A 49 10.69 9.93 3.41
N ASP A 50 10.48 9.88 4.73
CA ASP A 50 10.17 8.63 5.44
C ASP A 50 8.82 8.06 4.99
N TYR A 51 7.80 8.90 4.88
CA TYR A 51 6.48 8.50 4.39
C TYR A 51 6.56 7.86 2.99
N ASN A 52 7.25 8.50 2.04
CA ASN A 52 7.40 7.96 0.69
C ASN A 52 8.17 6.64 0.68
N ASN A 53 9.32 6.58 1.34
CA ASN A 53 10.12 5.37 1.42
C ASN A 53 9.34 4.21 2.04
N TRP A 54 8.63 4.46 3.14
CA TRP A 54 7.91 3.42 3.87
C TRP A 54 6.62 2.99 3.15
N MET A 55 5.97 3.89 2.39
CA MET A 55 4.89 3.53 1.49
C MET A 55 5.40 2.67 0.33
N GLU A 56 6.53 3.01 -0.28
CA GLU A 56 7.14 2.20 -1.34
C GLU A 56 7.52 0.81 -0.82
N GLU A 57 8.22 0.72 0.32
CA GLU A 57 8.55 -0.55 0.98
C GLU A 57 7.28 -1.40 1.25
N LEU A 58 6.18 -0.78 1.68
CA LEU A 58 4.92 -1.45 1.97
C LEU A 58 4.28 -2.04 0.70
N TRP A 59 4.26 -1.29 -0.40
CA TRP A 59 3.67 -1.73 -1.66
C TRP A 59 4.52 -2.80 -2.35
N THR A 60 5.84 -2.65 -2.36
CA THR A 60 6.76 -3.68 -2.89
C THR A 60 6.62 -4.98 -2.11
N ALA A 61 6.61 -4.93 -0.77
CA ALA A 61 6.40 -6.11 0.05
C ALA A 61 5.01 -6.76 -0.14
N ALA A 62 3.99 -5.96 -0.46
CA ALA A 62 2.66 -6.48 -0.77
C ALA A 62 2.60 -7.18 -2.13
N ASP A 63 3.31 -6.66 -3.14
CA ASP A 63 3.40 -7.23 -4.48
C ASP A 63 4.21 -8.54 -4.47
N ASP A 64 5.34 -8.55 -3.76
CA ASP A 64 6.17 -9.75 -3.56
C ASP A 64 5.54 -10.79 -2.62
N GLY A 65 4.49 -10.40 -1.89
CA GLY A 65 3.83 -11.26 -0.90
C GLY A 65 4.66 -11.49 0.37
N GLU A 66 5.62 -10.61 0.65
CA GLU A 66 6.58 -10.69 1.74
C GLU A 66 6.02 -10.18 3.07
N LEU A 67 5.26 -11.05 3.75
CA LEU A 67 4.58 -10.73 5.01
C LEU A 67 5.55 -10.21 6.09
N HIS A 68 6.78 -10.72 6.11
CA HIS A 68 7.78 -10.37 7.12
C HIS A 68 8.28 -8.92 7.00
N LEU A 69 8.30 -8.35 5.79
CA LEU A 69 8.65 -6.94 5.55
C LEU A 69 7.52 -6.01 5.99
N ILE A 70 6.27 -6.43 5.75
CA ILE A 70 5.08 -5.72 6.23
C ILE A 70 5.04 -5.70 7.77
N ASP A 71 5.39 -6.81 8.42
CA ASP A 71 5.52 -6.89 9.88
C ASP A 71 6.63 -5.99 10.43
N LYS A 72 7.75 -5.86 9.69
CA LYS A 72 8.84 -4.95 10.05
C LYS A 72 8.40 -3.49 10.00
N LEU A 73 7.67 -3.10 8.96
CA LEU A 73 7.06 -1.77 8.84
C LEU A 73 6.05 -1.49 9.96
N GLU A 74 5.24 -2.47 10.33
CA GLU A 74 4.29 -2.35 11.44
C GLU A 74 4.97 -2.03 12.77
N ARG A 75 6.12 -2.67 13.05
CA ARG A 75 6.91 -2.42 14.27
C ARG A 75 7.57 -1.04 14.29
N ARG A 76 7.89 -0.46 13.14
CA ARG A 76 8.46 0.90 13.05
C ARG A 76 7.44 2.00 13.35
N LEU A 77 6.16 1.72 13.11
CA LEU A 77 5.05 2.65 13.28
C LEU A 77 4.33 2.50 14.64
N SER A 78 4.78 1.58 15.49
CA SER A 78 4.21 1.25 16.79
C SER A 78 5.01 1.88 17.92
#